data_AF-A0A813FHP1-F1
#
_entry.id   AF-A0A813FHP1-F1
#
_cell.length_a   1.000
_cell.length_b   1.000
_cell.length_c   1.000
_cell.angle_alpha   90.00
_cell.angle_beta   90.00
_cell.angle_gamma   90.00
#
_symmetry.space_group_name_H-M   'P 1'
#
loop_
_entity.id
_entity.type
_entity.pdbx_description
1 polymer ?
#
loop_
_entity_poly.entity_id
_entity_poly.type
_entity_poly.pdbx_seq_one_letter_code
_entity_poly.pdbx_strand_id
1 'polypeptide(L)'
;VKNLPQDSFLRRQIRLSEDRFVPIRVFTTFNRLKVWCHDVCRIAGVLRRSAVLEVRGEGVDAEVRALEDFSVRPHEDEQMVARQQLAARLFASGDHVATARSFRKDYHERHEGLPPADAPPLE
;
A
#
# COMPACT_ATOMS: atom_id res chain seq x y z
N VAL A 1 -8.19 -13.47 7.47
CA VAL A 1 -7.84 -12.08 7.08
C VAL A 1 -6.32 -11.84 7.19
N LYS A 2 -5.47 -12.67 6.55
CA LYS A 2 -3.99 -12.62 6.75
C LYS A 2 -3.17 -12.10 5.55
N ASN A 3 -3.78 -11.93 4.38
CA ASN A 3 -3.03 -11.68 3.15
C ASN A 3 -2.64 -10.20 2.95
N LEU A 4 -3.54 -9.28 3.30
CA LEU A 4 -3.37 -7.87 2.95
C LEU A 4 -2.14 -7.19 3.61
N PRO A 5 -1.78 -7.44 4.88
CA PRO A 5 -0.58 -6.86 5.49
C PRO A 5 0.75 -7.32 4.83
N GLN A 6 0.74 -8.50 4.21
CA GLN A 6 1.90 -9.12 3.57
C GLN A 6 1.99 -8.79 2.07
N ASP A 7 0.88 -8.41 1.44
CA ASP A 7 0.83 -8.06 0.02
C ASP A 7 1.31 -6.62 -0.22
N SER A 8 2.62 -6.46 -0.43
CA SER A 8 3.25 -5.16 -0.69
C SER A 8 2.73 -4.47 -1.95
N PHE A 9 2.36 -5.24 -2.98
CA PHE A 9 1.85 -4.72 -4.23
C PHE A 9 0.45 -4.12 -4.04
N LEU A 10 -0.48 -4.88 -3.46
CA LEU A 10 -1.84 -4.40 -3.26
C LEU A 10 -1.90 -3.26 -2.24
N ARG A 11 -1.08 -3.31 -1.18
CA ARG A 11 -0.96 -2.19 -0.22
C ARG A 11 -0.50 -0.91 -0.92
N ARG A 12 0.46 -1.00 -1.83
CA ARG A 12 0.91 0.16 -2.61
C ARG A 12 -0.23 0.74 -3.45
N GLN A 13 -1.03 -0.11 -4.09
CA GLN A 13 -2.18 0.34 -4.87
C GLN A 13 -3.25 1.02 -4.00
N ILE A 14 -3.52 0.46 -2.81
CA ILE A 14 -4.43 1.07 -1.82
C ILE A 14 -3.94 2.44 -1.38
N ARG A 15 -2.62 2.62 -1.21
CA ARG A 15 -2.01 3.89 -0.76
C ARG A 15 -1.96 4.97 -1.84
N LEU A 16 -2.21 4.64 -3.11
CA LEU A 16 -2.26 5.63 -4.20
C LEU A 16 -3.53 6.48 -4.15
N SER A 17 -4.64 5.92 -3.69
CA SER A 17 -5.93 6.62 -3.59
C SER A 17 -6.20 7.05 -2.15
N GLU A 18 -6.72 8.28 -1.94
CA GLU A 18 -7.13 8.74 -0.59
C GLU A 18 -8.26 7.86 -0.04
N ASP A 19 -9.22 7.55 -0.92
CA ASP A 19 -10.39 6.77 -0.60
C ASP A 19 -10.12 5.26 -0.56
N ARG A 20 -8.88 4.82 -0.83
CA ARG A 20 -8.43 3.42 -0.81
C ARG A 20 -9.07 2.52 -1.85
N PHE A 21 -9.63 3.12 -2.90
CA PHE A 21 -10.11 2.41 -4.06
C PHE A 21 -8.95 1.94 -4.94
N VAL A 22 -9.04 0.70 -5.39
CA VAL A 22 -8.07 0.05 -6.28
C VAL A 22 -8.77 -0.26 -7.60
N PRO A 23 -8.21 0.15 -8.75
CA PRO A 23 -8.78 -0.18 -10.05
C PRO A 23 -8.90 -1.69 -10.25
N ILE A 24 -10.02 -2.17 -10.76
CA ILE A 24 -10.28 -3.60 -10.91
C ILE A 24 -9.26 -4.30 -11.83
N ARG A 25 -8.67 -3.56 -12.77
CA ARG A 25 -7.58 -4.04 -13.64
C ARG A 25 -6.36 -4.51 -12.84
N VAL A 26 -6.13 -4.00 -11.63
CA VAL A 26 -5.07 -4.49 -10.76
C VAL A 26 -5.32 -5.95 -10.40
N PHE A 27 -6.57 -6.36 -10.21
CA PHE A 27 -6.90 -7.73 -9.82
C PHE A 27 -6.62 -8.75 -10.92
N THR A 28 -6.69 -8.34 -12.19
CA THR A 28 -6.33 -9.20 -13.32
C THR A 28 -4.82 -9.44 -13.40
N THR A 29 -3.99 -8.69 -12.67
CA THR A 29 -2.55 -8.94 -12.61
C THR A 29 -2.19 -10.11 -11.68
N PHE A 30 -3.05 -10.45 -10.71
CA PHE A 30 -2.81 -11.52 -9.77
C PHE A 30 -2.83 -12.89 -10.44
N ASN A 31 -1.74 -13.65 -10.31
CA ASN A 31 -1.59 -14.97 -10.94
C ASN A 31 -2.75 -15.92 -10.60
N ARG A 32 -3.22 -15.89 -9.35
CA ARG A 32 -4.36 -16.71 -8.93
C ARG A 32 -5.65 -16.31 -9.63
N LEU A 33 -5.86 -15.03 -9.93
CA LEU A 33 -7.09 -14.58 -10.58
C LEU A 33 -7.03 -14.81 -12.09
N LYS A 34 -5.85 -14.61 -12.70
CA LYS A 34 -5.58 -14.92 -14.11
C LYS A 34 -6.00 -16.34 -14.49
N VAL A 35 -5.71 -17.33 -13.64
CA VAL A 35 -6.07 -18.73 -13.93
C VAL A 35 -7.59 -18.96 -13.98
N TRP A 36 -8.37 -18.18 -13.24
CA TRP A 36 -9.80 -18.44 -13.04
C TRP A 36 -10.70 -17.55 -13.91
N CYS A 37 -10.35 -16.28 -14.08
CA CYS A 37 -11.17 -15.34 -14.81
C CYS A 37 -10.34 -14.17 -15.36
N HIS A 38 -10.47 -13.91 -16.65
CA HIS A 38 -9.89 -12.73 -17.31
C HIS A 38 -10.93 -11.63 -17.59
N ASP A 39 -12.22 -11.95 -17.45
CA ASP A 39 -13.31 -11.03 -17.70
C ASP A 39 -13.52 -10.09 -16.51
N VAL A 40 -13.14 -8.83 -16.72
CA VAL A 40 -13.23 -7.76 -15.72
C VAL A 40 -14.67 -7.53 -15.26
N CYS A 41 -15.64 -7.56 -16.18
CA CYS A 41 -17.05 -7.36 -15.84
C CYS A 41 -17.55 -8.48 -14.93
N ARG A 42 -17.14 -9.71 -15.20
CA ARG A 42 -17.50 -10.87 -14.37
C ARG A 42 -16.84 -10.81 -13.00
N ILE A 43 -15.57 -10.39 -12.93
CA ILE A 43 -14.88 -10.16 -11.64
C ILE A 43 -15.62 -9.08 -10.85
N ALA A 44 -15.96 -7.95 -11.46
CA ALA A 44 -16.70 -6.87 -10.80
C ALA A 44 -18.04 -7.36 -10.25
N GLY A 45 -18.78 -8.11 -11.05
CA GLY A 45 -20.07 -8.69 -10.66
C GLY A 45 -19.98 -9.66 -9.49
N VAL A 46 -18.91 -10.46 -9.41
CA VAL A 46 -18.66 -11.35 -8.27
C VAL A 46 -18.26 -10.55 -7.03
N LEU A 47 -17.35 -9.59 -7.17
CA LEU A 47 -16.87 -8.77 -6.04
C LEU A 47 -17.99 -7.91 -5.43
N ARG A 48 -18.94 -7.41 -6.25
CA ARG A 48 -20.14 -6.69 -5.77
C ARG A 48 -21.03 -7.50 -4.83
N ARG A 49 -21.00 -8.85 -4.93
CA ARG A 49 -21.78 -9.73 -4.04
C ARG A 49 -21.09 -9.99 -2.71
N SER A 50 -19.83 -9.57 -2.57
CA SER A 50 -19.06 -9.75 -1.34
C SER A 50 -19.56 -8.80 -0.25
N ALA A 51 -19.77 -9.31 0.96
CA ALA A 51 -20.16 -8.50 2.11
C ALA A 51 -19.01 -7.68 2.72
N VAL A 52 -17.76 -7.91 2.27
CA VAL A 52 -16.56 -7.26 2.81
C VAL A 52 -15.90 -6.28 1.84
N LEU A 53 -16.41 -6.18 0.61
CA LEU A 53 -15.87 -5.32 -0.43
C LEU A 53 -16.94 -4.36 -0.92
N GLU A 54 -16.51 -3.16 -1.25
CA GLU A 54 -17.29 -2.15 -1.94
C GLU A 54 -16.76 -2.02 -3.37
N VAL A 55 -17.64 -2.03 -4.35
CA VAL A 55 -17.28 -1.84 -5.75
C VAL A 55 -18.05 -0.65 -6.30
N ARG A 56 -17.31 0.33 -6.84
CA ARG A 56 -17.83 1.52 -7.50
C ARG A 56 -17.61 1.40 -9.01
N GLY A 57 -18.51 1.99 -9.80
CA GLY A 57 -18.37 2.04 -11.25
C GLY A 57 -18.65 0.70 -11.92
N GLU A 58 -18.50 0.65 -13.25
CA GLU A 58 -18.86 -0.50 -14.08
C GLU A 58 -17.74 -0.90 -15.02
N GLY A 59 -17.71 -2.19 -15.37
CA GLY A 59 -16.80 -2.74 -16.36
C GLY A 59 -15.33 -2.49 -16.02
N VAL A 60 -14.62 -1.91 -16.98
CA VAL A 60 -13.16 -1.81 -16.95
C VAL A 60 -12.66 -0.66 -16.05
N ASP A 61 -13.53 0.31 -15.77
CA ASP A 61 -13.26 1.46 -14.91
C ASP A 61 -13.81 1.25 -13.49
N ALA A 62 -14.26 0.03 -13.17
CA ALA A 62 -14.70 -0.31 -11.83
C ALA A 62 -13.52 -0.23 -10.84
N GLU A 63 -13.81 0.22 -9.64
CA GLU A 63 -12.86 0.33 -8.55
C GLU A 63 -13.37 -0.44 -7.34
N VAL A 64 -12.45 -1.05 -6.60
CA VAL A 64 -12.76 -1.95 -5.50
C VAL A 64 -12.05 -1.50 -4.24
N ARG A 65 -12.75 -1.52 -3.11
CA ARG A 65 -12.21 -1.20 -1.79
C ARG A 65 -12.66 -2.25 -0.78
N ALA A 66 -11.85 -2.49 0.25
CA ALA A 66 -12.29 -3.24 1.42
C ALA A 66 -13.08 -2.34 2.39
N LEU A 67 -14.23 -2.79 2.86
CA LEU A 67 -15.05 -2.02 3.81
C LEU A 67 -14.32 -1.78 5.13
N GLU A 68 -13.51 -2.76 5.56
CA GLU A 68 -12.63 -2.65 6.70
C GLU A 68 -11.17 -2.61 6.22
N ASP A 69 -10.41 -1.65 6.74
CA ASP A 69 -9.04 -1.43 6.31
C ASP A 69 -8.06 -2.37 7.02
N PHE A 70 -7.70 -3.46 6.33
CA PHE A 70 -6.65 -4.38 6.79
C PHE A 70 -5.27 -4.10 6.19
N SER A 71 -5.07 -2.93 5.57
CA SER A 71 -3.80 -2.60 4.88
C SER A 71 -2.73 -2.07 5.84
N VAL A 72 -3.14 -1.60 7.01
CA VAL A 72 -2.25 -1.06 8.05
C VAL A 72 -1.66 -2.21 8.86
N ARG A 73 -0.35 -2.19 9.05
CA ARG A 73 0.33 -3.17 9.91
C ARG A 73 0.21 -2.76 11.38
N PRO A 74 0.29 -3.71 12.33
CA PRO A 74 0.15 -3.40 13.76
C PRO A 74 1.16 -2.38 14.32
N HIS A 75 2.29 -2.17 13.63
CA HIS A 75 3.35 -1.23 14.02
C HIS A 75 3.35 0.07 13.20
N GLU A 76 2.41 0.23 12.27
CA GLU A 76 2.29 1.46 11.47
C GLU A 76 1.40 2.44 12.20
N ASP A 77 1.93 3.63 12.49
CA ASP A 77 1.15 4.75 12.98
C ASP A 77 0.49 5.51 11.81
N GLU A 78 -0.45 6.39 12.16
CA GLU A 78 -1.17 7.20 11.18
C GLU A 78 -0.22 8.12 10.37
N GLN A 79 0.84 8.61 11.01
CA GLN A 79 1.85 9.47 10.35
C GLN A 79 2.68 8.71 9.32
N MET A 80 3.03 7.45 9.58
CA MET A 80 3.75 6.57 8.66
C MET A 80 2.84 6.23 7.47
N VAL A 81 1.56 5.96 7.71
CA VAL A 81 0.59 5.72 6.63
C VAL A 81 0.45 6.96 5.73
N ALA A 82 0.33 8.15 6.31
CA ALA A 82 0.26 9.41 5.55
C ALA A 82 1.52 9.66 4.72
N ARG A 83 2.71 9.39 5.29
CA ARG A 83 3.99 9.45 4.56
C ARG A 83 4.04 8.47 3.40
N GLN A 84 3.60 7.22 3.62
CA GLN A 84 3.53 6.20 2.56
C GLN A 84 2.58 6.62 1.43
N GLN A 85 1.43 7.24 1.74
CA GLN A 85 0.51 7.76 0.74
C GLN A 85 1.13 8.90 -0.07
N LEU A 86 1.78 9.86 0.60
CA LEU A 86 2.47 10.97 -0.06
C LEU A 86 3.59 10.46 -0.98
N ALA A 87 4.40 9.53 -0.49
CA ALA A 87 5.47 8.91 -1.28
C ALA A 87 4.92 8.18 -2.51
N ALA A 88 3.81 7.44 -2.37
CA ALA A 88 3.18 6.72 -3.47
C ALA A 88 2.68 7.69 -4.56
N ARG A 89 2.09 8.83 -4.17
CA ARG A 89 1.63 9.88 -5.11
C ARG A 89 2.79 10.53 -5.85
N LEU A 90 3.83 10.95 -5.14
CA LEU A 90 5.03 11.54 -5.74
C LEU A 90 5.70 10.57 -6.73
N PHE A 91 5.70 9.28 -6.40
CA PHE A 91 6.23 8.27 -7.31
C PHE A 91 5.36 8.16 -8.57
N ALA A 92 4.04 8.14 -8.41
CA ALA A 92 3.10 8.06 -9.53
C ALA A 92 3.17 9.31 -10.45
N SER A 93 3.50 10.49 -9.90
CA SER A 93 3.73 11.70 -10.68
C SER A 93 5.11 11.79 -11.33
N GLY A 94 5.98 10.78 -11.14
CA GLY A 94 7.34 10.75 -11.69
C GLY A 94 8.37 11.60 -10.92
N ASP A 95 7.99 12.19 -9.78
CA ASP A 95 8.91 12.97 -8.94
C ASP A 95 9.66 12.06 -7.97
N HIS A 96 10.60 11.28 -8.52
CA HIS A 96 11.39 10.32 -7.77
C HIS A 96 12.28 10.98 -6.70
N VAL A 97 12.69 12.24 -6.89
CA VAL A 97 13.53 12.99 -5.94
C VAL A 97 12.70 13.37 -4.72
N ALA A 98 11.49 13.90 -4.92
CA ALA A 98 10.58 14.20 -3.82
C ALA A 98 10.14 12.92 -3.10
N THR A 99 9.89 11.81 -3.82
CA THR A 99 9.63 10.50 -3.20
C THR A 99 10.77 10.11 -2.26
N ALA A 100 12.02 10.14 -2.72
CA ALA A 100 13.16 9.77 -1.89
C ALA A 100 13.29 10.67 -0.64
N ARG A 101 13.03 11.98 -0.78
CA ARG A 101 13.05 12.93 0.33
C ARG A 101 11.96 12.66 1.36
N SER A 102 10.78 12.19 0.94
CA SER A 102 9.67 11.87 1.86
C SER A 102 10.01 10.74 2.84
N PHE A 103 10.91 9.82 2.47
CA PHE A 103 11.40 8.76 3.34
C PHE A 103 12.63 9.15 4.18
N ARG A 104 13.29 10.28 3.88
CA ARG A 104 14.58 10.65 4.51
C ARG A 104 14.48 11.16 5.94
N LYS A 105 13.29 11.57 6.43
CA LYS A 105 13.17 12.01 7.83
C LYS A 105 13.60 10.90 8.80
N ASP A 106 13.23 9.65 8.53
CA ASP A 106 13.60 8.50 9.37
C ASP A 106 15.06 8.05 9.15
N TYR A 107 15.67 8.35 8.00
CA TYR A 107 17.07 7.95 7.72
C TYR A 107 18.10 8.74 8.53
N HIS A 108 17.73 9.94 8.99
CA HIS A 108 18.59 10.80 9.81
C HIS A 108 18.20 10.83 11.30
N GLU A 109 17.12 10.13 11.67
CA GLU A 109 16.93 9.69 13.06
C GLU A 109 17.97 8.59 13.30
N ARG A 110 19.21 9.03 13.58
CA ARG A 110 20.25 8.16 14.11
C ARG A 110 19.65 7.51 15.35
N HIS A 111 19.34 6.23 15.27
CA HIS A 111 19.43 5.39 16.46
C HIS A 111 20.84 5.64 16.99
N GLU A 112 20.94 6.21 18.19
CA GLU A 112 22.22 6.29 18.90
C GLU A 112 22.83 4.90 18.78
N GLY A 113 23.90 4.79 17.99
CA GLY A 113 24.62 3.54 17.87
C GLY A 113 24.98 3.13 19.29
N LEU A 114 24.84 1.83 19.60
CA LEU A 114 25.35 1.28 20.85
C LEU A 114 26.72 1.91 21.12
N PRO A 115 26.94 2.56 22.28
CA PRO A 115 28.22 3.16 22.56
C PRO A 115 29.28 2.07 22.37
N PRO A 116 30.37 2.36 21.63
CA PRO A 116 31.42 1.37 21.43
C PRO A 116 31.87 0.90 22.81
N ALA A 117 31.67 -0.40 23.08
CA ALA A 117 31.83 -0.99 24.41
C ALA A 117 33.27 -0.91 24.96
N ASP A 118 34.23 -0.40 24.18
CA ASP A 118 35.65 -0.36 24.48
C ASP A 118 36.32 0.98 24.10
N ALA A 119 35.60 2.11 24.17
CA ALA A 119 36.25 3.41 23.99
C ALA A 119 37.18 3.71 25.19
N PRO A 120 38.49 3.98 24.96
CA PRO A 120 39.38 4.39 26.05
C PRO A 120 38.88 5.70 26.66
N PRO A 121 38.99 5.88 28.00
CA PRO A 121 38.58 7.11 28.65
C PRO A 121 39.36 8.29 28.07
N LEU A 122 38.65 9.37 27.74
CA LEU A 122 39.25 10.63 27.33
C LEU A 122 39.97 11.23 28.55
N GLU A 123 41.30 11.34 28.46
CA GLU A 123 42.13 12.13 29.38
C GLU A 123 41.92 13.64 29.19
#